data_AF-A0A8J4GBG9-F1
#
_entry.id   AF-A0A8J4GBG9-F1
#
_cell.length_a   1.000
_cell.length_b   1.000
_cell.length_c   1.000
_cell.angle_alpha   90.00
_cell.angle_beta   90.00
_cell.angle_gamma   90.00
#
_symmetry.space_group_name_H-M   'P 1'
#
loop_
_entity.id
_entity.type
_entity.pdbx_description
1 polymer ?
#
loop_
_entity_poly.entity_id
_entity_poly.type
_entity_poly.pdbx_seq_one_letter_code
_entity_poly.pdbx_strand_id
1 'polypeptide(L)'
;LGRTHRSNQAQPPLYMIVSSDISGEHRFASAVAARLMQLGALTHGDRNAVSAVDVLAGSNFHTTYGPRALSKLYRAVRGALSPVDPLSPLYNITPEWLRSQLAEKGLEPSSAAWQTARAGAMEMFTTKALQEMESVGLMREDSDGTLGVTGAMMKEKSGEMGGSGGVSRLLNRLLAMRVDMQQKIFQFFAALLDAEVAEAKRKGEYETGIVRPRCGDIKLKQQEVIFMDPNNHITTSHYEFHADRGVPFAEAMRIYQQELSEDPDTHTHFVFSVNQHNDCHYVALAIERNERGRKIQGRGRNRSLLPQYFRLIRPGTGYAGGDIDRDEFKKRFQSVSDDRVKGSWLRTRWTDEYNRNINLRQQPLHLISGSLLPLLPSLDEVMRA
;
A
#
# COMPACT_ATOMS: atom_id res chain seq x y z
N LEU A 1 9.36 -19.90 -7.40
CA LEU A 1 7.96 -20.42 -7.46
C LEU A 1 7.64 -21.13 -8.79
N GLY A 2 7.91 -20.54 -9.96
CA GLY A 2 7.54 -21.17 -11.25
C GLY A 2 8.25 -22.48 -11.66
N ARG A 3 9.24 -22.96 -10.90
CA ARG A 3 9.98 -24.21 -11.20
C ARG A 3 9.36 -25.48 -10.59
N THR A 4 8.62 -25.31 -9.50
CA THR A 4 7.99 -26.39 -8.72
C THR A 4 6.52 -26.60 -9.09
N HIS A 5 5.85 -25.58 -9.61
CA HIS A 5 4.50 -25.68 -10.15
C HIS A 5 4.54 -26.23 -11.58
N ARG A 6 3.90 -27.39 -11.84
CA ARG A 6 3.80 -28.00 -13.17
C ARG A 6 2.35 -28.37 -13.50
N SER A 7 2.00 -28.40 -14.79
CA SER A 7 0.69 -28.84 -15.26
C SER A 7 0.41 -30.29 -14.83
N ASN A 8 -0.83 -30.60 -14.44
CA ASN A 8 -1.30 -31.92 -13.98
C ASN A 8 -0.64 -32.48 -12.71
N GLN A 9 -0.21 -31.61 -11.79
CA GLN A 9 0.31 -32.06 -10.50
C GLN A 9 -0.82 -32.64 -9.63
N ALA A 10 -0.62 -33.84 -9.07
CA ALA A 10 -1.63 -34.52 -8.25
C ALA A 10 -1.95 -33.79 -6.94
N GLN A 11 -1.01 -32.99 -6.44
CA GLN A 11 -1.18 -32.13 -5.27
C GLN A 11 -0.54 -30.76 -5.56
N PRO A 12 -1.19 -29.65 -5.15
CA PRO A 12 -0.60 -28.33 -5.29
C PRO A 12 0.65 -28.20 -4.39
N PRO A 13 1.71 -27.51 -4.84
CA PRO A 13 2.89 -27.29 -4.01
C PRO A 13 2.55 -26.35 -2.85
N LEU A 14 2.91 -26.76 -1.63
CA LEU A 14 2.86 -25.90 -0.45
C LEU A 14 4.11 -25.02 -0.40
N TYR A 15 3.91 -23.71 -0.29
CA TYR A 15 5.01 -22.76 -0.11
C TYR A 15 4.98 -22.19 1.30
N MET A 16 6.01 -22.50 2.09
CA MET A 16 6.27 -21.80 3.34
C MET A 16 7.32 -20.73 3.10
N ILE A 17 6.93 -19.47 3.27
CA ILE A 17 7.87 -18.35 3.25
C ILE A 17 8.43 -18.26 4.67
N VAL A 18 9.71 -18.61 4.82
CA VAL A 18 10.42 -18.42 6.08
C VAL A 18 10.89 -16.98 6.13
N SER A 19 10.58 -16.29 7.23
CA SER A 19 11.11 -14.97 7.51
C SER A 19 11.69 -14.97 8.92
N SER A 20 12.94 -14.53 9.06
CA SER A 20 13.55 -14.28 10.36
C SER A 20 13.20 -12.88 10.87
N ASP A 21 13.08 -12.75 12.19
CA ASP A 21 12.80 -11.46 12.83
C ASP A 21 14.05 -10.58 12.93
N ILE A 22 14.64 -10.27 11.77
CA ILE A 22 15.74 -9.31 11.64
C ILE A 22 15.31 -8.17 10.73
N SER A 23 15.65 -6.94 11.10
CA SER A 23 15.30 -5.75 10.32
C SER A 23 15.70 -5.81 8.83
N GLY A 24 16.79 -6.52 8.51
CA GLY A 24 17.25 -6.67 7.13
C GLY A 24 16.29 -7.47 6.26
N GLU A 25 15.62 -8.45 6.86
CA GLU A 25 14.61 -9.26 6.22
C GLU A 25 13.26 -8.53 6.17
N HIS A 26 12.92 -7.76 7.20
CA HIS A 26 11.76 -6.85 7.17
C HIS A 26 11.84 -5.82 6.04
N ARG A 27 13.03 -5.27 5.74
CA ARG A 27 13.24 -4.43 4.54
C ARG A 27 12.99 -5.21 3.27
N PHE A 28 13.51 -6.42 3.17
CA PHE A 28 13.34 -7.26 1.99
C PHE A 28 11.86 -7.59 1.78
N ALA A 29 11.15 -7.98 2.84
CA ALA A 29 9.72 -8.20 2.86
C ALA A 29 8.94 -6.94 2.47
N SER A 30 9.26 -5.76 3.06
CA SER A 30 8.64 -4.47 2.72
C SER A 30 8.84 -4.09 1.25
N ALA A 31 10.04 -4.28 0.71
CA ALA A 31 10.36 -3.96 -0.68
C ALA A 31 9.67 -4.92 -1.65
N VAL A 32 9.60 -6.21 -1.31
CA VAL A 32 8.85 -7.23 -2.05
C VAL A 32 7.36 -6.93 -1.99
N ALA A 33 6.81 -6.59 -0.82
CA ALA A 33 5.42 -6.21 -0.63
C ALA A 33 5.06 -4.98 -1.48
N ALA A 34 5.83 -3.90 -1.38
CA ALA A 34 5.62 -2.69 -2.18
C ALA A 34 5.68 -2.97 -3.69
N ARG A 35 6.64 -3.80 -4.13
CA ARG A 35 6.79 -4.17 -5.53
C ARG A 35 5.65 -5.06 -6.02
N LEU A 36 5.20 -6.01 -5.20
CA LEU A 36 4.05 -6.85 -5.50
C LEU A 36 2.75 -6.04 -5.55
N MET A 37 2.62 -5.00 -4.71
CA MET A 37 1.47 -4.07 -4.73
C MET A 37 1.49 -3.25 -6.02
N GLN A 38 2.65 -2.70 -6.37
CA GLN A 38 2.84 -1.92 -7.59
C GLN A 38 2.62 -2.75 -8.86
N LEU A 39 3.08 -4.00 -8.88
CA LEU A 39 2.91 -4.92 -10.01
C LEU A 39 1.46 -5.42 -10.15
N GLY A 40 0.58 -5.10 -9.20
CA GLY A 40 -0.76 -5.70 -9.12
C GLY A 40 -0.73 -7.21 -8.85
N ALA A 41 0.44 -7.79 -8.55
CA ALA A 41 0.59 -9.21 -8.25
C ALA A 41 -0.01 -9.56 -6.88
N LEU A 42 -0.13 -8.57 -5.98
CA LEU A 42 -0.88 -8.66 -4.73
C LEU A 42 -2.40 -8.48 -4.91
N THR A 43 -2.88 -8.10 -6.10
CA THR A 43 -4.32 -8.00 -6.40
C THR A 43 -4.66 -8.71 -7.70
N HIS A 44 -5.17 -9.93 -7.56
CA HIS A 44 -5.90 -10.74 -8.56
C HIS A 44 -5.08 -11.72 -9.40
N GLY A 45 -5.06 -12.97 -8.91
CA GLY A 45 -4.73 -14.15 -9.72
C GLY A 45 -5.10 -15.45 -9.00
N ASP A 46 -4.86 -15.53 -7.69
CA ASP A 46 -5.11 -16.71 -6.88
C ASP A 46 -5.88 -16.35 -5.60
N ARG A 47 -6.89 -17.15 -5.24
CA ARG A 47 -7.72 -16.95 -4.03
C ARG A 47 -6.89 -17.17 -2.75
N ASN A 48 -5.80 -17.93 -2.85
CA ASN A 48 -4.86 -18.18 -1.75
C ASN A 48 -3.78 -17.10 -1.60
N ALA A 49 -3.65 -16.18 -2.57
CA ALA A 49 -2.71 -15.06 -2.46
C ALA A 49 -3.20 -13.97 -1.48
N VAL A 50 -4.49 -13.98 -1.12
CA VAL A 50 -5.10 -13.04 -0.16
C VAL A 50 -4.42 -13.14 1.21
N SER A 51 -4.06 -14.34 1.67
CA SER A 51 -3.36 -14.50 2.96
C SER A 51 -1.93 -13.93 2.95
N ALA A 52 -1.25 -13.93 1.79
CA ALA A 52 0.07 -13.30 1.67
C ALA A 52 -0.01 -11.77 1.67
N VAL A 53 -1.18 -11.19 1.31
CA VAL A 53 -1.43 -9.74 1.36
C VAL A 53 -1.40 -9.26 2.80
N ASP A 54 -2.08 -9.93 3.72
CA ASP A 54 -2.14 -9.51 5.13
C ASP A 54 -0.78 -9.69 5.84
N VAL A 55 -0.08 -10.79 5.55
CA VAL A 55 1.27 -11.06 6.10
C VAL A 55 2.31 -10.03 5.63
N LEU A 56 2.24 -9.60 4.37
CA LEU A 56 3.18 -8.62 3.79
C LEU A 56 2.71 -7.16 3.95
N ALA A 57 1.42 -6.92 4.19
CA ALA A 57 0.89 -5.59 4.48
C ALA A 57 1.37 -5.08 5.85
N GLY A 58 1.50 -5.97 6.84
CA GLY A 58 2.08 -5.65 8.15
C GLY A 58 3.53 -5.15 8.08
N SER A 59 4.25 -5.48 7.00
CA SER A 59 5.62 -5.02 6.73
C SER A 59 5.70 -3.92 5.67
N ASN A 60 4.58 -3.33 5.24
CA ASN A 60 4.60 -2.20 4.30
C ASN A 60 4.82 -0.86 5.01
N PHE A 61 6.06 -0.40 5.05
CA PHE A 61 6.43 0.88 5.69
C PHE A 61 6.29 2.11 4.77
N HIS A 62 5.80 1.93 3.53
CA HIS A 62 5.65 3.01 2.54
C HIS A 62 4.30 3.74 2.61
N THR A 63 3.62 3.69 3.76
CA THR A 63 2.35 4.40 4.01
C THR A 63 2.56 5.90 4.21
N THR A 64 1.47 6.67 4.24
CA THR A 64 1.47 8.09 4.61
C THR A 64 2.01 8.35 6.03
N TYR A 65 1.96 7.34 6.90
CA TYR A 65 2.41 7.42 8.29
C TYR A 65 3.91 7.12 8.46
N GLY A 66 4.53 6.39 7.52
CA GLY A 66 5.96 6.05 7.54
C GLY A 66 6.89 7.27 7.66
N PRO A 67 6.73 8.31 6.81
CA PRO A 67 7.51 9.55 6.94
C PRO A 67 7.31 10.31 8.25
N ARG A 68 6.10 10.27 8.84
CA ARG A 68 5.81 10.91 10.14
C ARG A 68 6.54 10.22 11.28
N ALA A 69 6.46 8.88 11.32
CA ALA A 69 7.19 8.06 12.28
C ALA A 69 8.71 8.25 12.14
N LEU A 70 9.20 8.36 10.90
CA LEU A 70 10.61 8.62 10.62
C LEU A 70 11.07 9.98 11.15
N SER A 71 10.26 11.02 10.96
CA SER A 71 10.56 12.35 11.52
C SER A 71 10.65 12.32 13.05
N LYS A 72 9.73 11.63 13.72
CA LYS A 72 9.77 11.41 15.17
C LYS A 72 11.04 10.66 15.62
N LEU A 73 11.46 9.63 14.89
CA LEU A 73 12.70 8.89 15.16
C LEU A 73 13.92 9.81 15.13
N TYR A 74 14.07 10.60 14.06
CA TYR A 74 15.21 11.53 13.92
C TYR A 74 15.21 12.59 15.02
N ARG A 75 14.05 13.15 15.35
CA ARG A 75 13.92 14.12 16.44
C ARG A 75 14.23 13.51 17.80
N ALA A 76 13.89 12.24 18.02
CA ALA A 76 14.22 11.52 19.24
C ALA A 76 15.73 11.31 19.40
N VAL A 77 16.38 10.79 18.36
CA VAL A 77 17.82 10.50 18.37
C VAL A 77 18.67 11.77 18.47
N ARG A 78 18.21 12.90 17.91
CA ARG A 78 18.87 14.21 18.02
C ARG A 78 18.57 14.96 19.33
N GLY A 79 17.73 14.40 20.22
CA GLY A 79 17.35 15.04 21.47
C GLY A 79 16.32 16.19 21.34
N ALA A 80 15.76 16.41 20.16
CA ALA A 80 14.71 17.41 19.93
C ALA A 80 13.32 16.95 20.44
N LEU A 81 13.10 15.65 20.60
CA LEU A 81 11.98 15.06 21.33
C LEU A 81 12.49 14.01 22.30
N SER A 82 12.42 14.25 23.60
CA SER A 82 12.87 13.24 24.57
C SER A 82 11.84 12.10 24.69
N PRO A 83 12.23 10.81 24.61
CA PRO A 83 11.35 9.69 24.95
C PRO A 83 11.13 9.51 26.46
N VAL A 84 11.82 10.31 27.28
CA VAL A 84 11.81 10.25 28.75
C VAL A 84 10.97 11.36 29.37
N ASP A 85 10.81 12.49 28.67
CA ASP A 85 9.99 13.62 29.14
C ASP A 85 8.50 13.25 29.16
N PRO A 86 7.80 13.36 30.32
CA PRO A 86 6.37 13.10 30.44
C PRO A 86 5.49 13.95 29.50
N LEU A 87 5.95 15.12 29.08
CA LEU A 87 5.22 16.00 28.16
C LEU A 87 5.43 15.62 26.68
N SER A 88 6.36 14.71 26.41
CA SER A 88 6.66 14.28 25.06
C SER A 88 5.62 13.28 24.55
N PRO A 89 5.21 13.37 23.28
CA PRO A 89 4.36 12.36 22.65
C PRO A 89 5.04 10.99 22.55
N LEU A 90 6.35 10.91 22.82
CA LEU A 90 7.13 9.67 22.82
C LEU A 90 7.18 8.99 24.18
N TYR A 91 6.69 9.63 25.25
CA TYR A 91 6.80 9.12 26.63
C TYR A 91 6.22 7.72 26.82
N ASN A 92 5.07 7.44 26.20
CA ASN A 92 4.40 6.16 26.32
C ASN A 92 4.87 5.11 25.30
N ILE A 93 5.80 5.48 24.41
CA ILE A 93 6.27 4.60 23.34
C ILE A 93 7.48 3.83 23.88
N THR A 94 7.34 2.50 23.96
CA THR A 94 8.39 1.60 24.45
C THR A 94 8.60 0.49 23.43
N PRO A 95 9.80 0.39 22.81
CA PRO A 95 10.13 -0.68 21.87
C PRO A 95 10.09 -2.07 22.53
N GLU A 96 9.89 -3.11 21.72
CA GLU A 96 9.77 -4.48 22.20
C GLU A 96 11.05 -4.99 22.89
N TRP A 97 12.23 -4.75 22.30
CA TRP A 97 13.51 -5.12 22.93
C TRP A 97 13.66 -4.58 24.35
N LEU A 98 13.12 -3.38 24.62
CA LEU A 98 13.19 -2.77 25.94
C LEU A 98 12.17 -3.38 26.90
N ARG A 99 10.97 -3.71 26.39
CA ARG A 99 9.96 -4.43 27.18
C ARG A 99 10.48 -5.79 27.63
N SER A 100 11.06 -6.56 26.71
CA SER A 100 11.64 -7.87 27.02
C SER A 100 12.77 -7.76 28.05
N GLN A 101 13.69 -6.80 27.90
CA GLN A 101 14.78 -6.57 28.85
C GLN A 101 14.30 -6.17 30.26
N LEU A 102 13.20 -5.43 30.36
CA LEU A 102 12.63 -5.05 31.66
C LEU A 102 11.83 -6.19 32.28
N ALA A 103 11.14 -6.99 31.47
CA ALA A 103 10.41 -8.18 31.90
C ALA A 103 11.38 -9.26 32.46
N GLU A 104 12.53 -9.48 31.81
CA GLU A 104 13.58 -10.37 32.32
C GLU A 104 14.12 -9.94 33.71
N LYS A 105 14.06 -8.65 34.00
CA LYS A 105 14.44 -8.08 35.31
C LYS A 105 13.31 -8.16 36.34
N GLY A 106 12.17 -8.74 35.99
CA GLY A 106 10.99 -8.84 36.87
C GLY A 106 10.34 -7.49 37.16
N LEU A 107 10.53 -6.48 36.31
CA LEU A 107 9.98 -5.14 36.49
C LEU A 107 8.63 -5.03 35.79
N GLU A 108 7.59 -4.68 36.56
CA GLU A 108 6.24 -4.46 36.04
C GLU A 108 6.10 -3.05 35.41
N PRO A 109 5.41 -2.89 34.27
CA PRO A 109 5.24 -1.59 33.58
C PRO A 109 4.63 -0.47 34.42
N SER A 110 3.86 -0.82 35.44
CA SER A 110 3.21 0.11 36.37
C SER A 110 4.12 0.59 37.50
N SER A 111 5.30 0.00 37.67
CA SER A 111 6.20 0.32 38.78
C SER A 111 7.07 1.56 38.50
N ALA A 112 7.36 2.34 39.54
CA ALA A 112 8.29 3.48 39.42
C ALA A 112 9.70 3.03 39.01
N ALA A 113 10.14 1.86 39.50
CA ALA A 113 11.41 1.25 39.13
C ALA A 113 11.48 0.92 37.62
N TRP A 114 10.37 0.49 37.01
CA TRP A 114 10.30 0.25 35.56
C TRP A 114 10.45 1.55 34.78
N GLN A 115 9.79 2.63 35.20
CA GLN A 115 9.89 3.93 34.52
C GLN A 115 11.32 4.48 34.58
N THR A 116 11.99 4.37 35.74
CA THR A 116 13.40 4.80 35.88
C THR A 116 14.34 3.93 35.02
N ALA A 117 14.14 2.62 35.01
CA ALA A 117 14.95 1.71 34.20
C ALA A 117 14.72 1.92 32.69
N ARG A 118 13.48 2.14 32.27
CA ARG A 118 13.11 2.51 30.90
C ARG A 118 13.79 3.81 30.48
N ALA A 119 13.69 4.84 31.30
CA ALA A 119 14.25 6.17 31.02
C ALA A 119 15.76 6.07 30.73
N GLY A 120 16.52 5.45 31.64
CA GLY A 120 17.96 5.28 31.46
C GLY A 120 18.33 4.44 30.24
N ALA A 121 17.56 3.38 29.95
CA ALA A 121 17.77 2.56 28.76
C ALA A 121 17.47 3.31 27.45
N MET A 122 16.43 4.13 27.42
CA MET A 122 16.08 4.96 26.27
C MET A 122 17.12 6.05 26.00
N GLU A 123 17.64 6.72 27.04
CA GLU A 123 18.71 7.72 26.89
C GLU A 123 19.99 7.10 26.32
N MET A 124 20.43 5.99 26.91
CA MET A 124 21.59 5.24 26.39
C MET A 124 21.38 4.80 24.95
N PHE A 125 20.17 4.36 24.61
CA PHE A 125 19.81 3.98 23.25
C PHE A 125 19.88 5.18 22.30
N THR A 126 19.30 6.33 22.64
CA THR A 126 19.32 7.52 21.76
C THR A 126 20.74 8.00 21.49
N THR A 127 21.62 8.01 22.50
CA THR A 127 23.02 8.41 22.33
C THR A 127 23.78 7.44 21.43
N LYS A 128 23.62 6.13 21.64
CA LYS A 128 24.27 5.10 20.79
C LYS A 128 23.72 5.10 19.36
N ALA A 129 22.40 5.26 19.22
CA ALA A 129 21.74 5.35 17.94
C ALA A 129 22.22 6.56 17.14
N LEU A 130 22.45 7.71 17.80
CA LEU A 130 22.97 8.92 17.14
C LEU A 130 24.34 8.67 16.51
N GLN A 131 25.28 8.14 17.29
CA GLN A 131 26.65 7.84 16.83
C GLN A 131 26.65 6.87 15.65
N GLU A 132 25.85 5.81 15.74
CA GLU A 132 25.77 4.79 14.69
C GLU A 132 25.02 5.31 13.46
N MET A 133 24.01 6.17 13.61
CA MET A 133 23.32 6.81 12.48
C MET A 133 24.21 7.83 11.76
N GLU A 134 25.06 8.54 12.50
CA GLU A 134 26.10 9.41 11.93
C GLU A 134 27.12 8.62 11.12
N SER A 135 27.60 7.49 11.65
CA SER A 135 28.60 6.64 10.99
C SER A 135 28.13 6.11 9.63
N VAL A 136 26.83 5.76 9.51
CA VAL A 136 26.24 5.30 8.24
C VAL A 136 25.75 6.44 7.34
N GLY A 137 25.97 7.69 7.73
CA GLY A 137 25.63 8.87 6.94
C GLY A 137 24.14 9.20 6.88
N LEU A 138 23.35 8.77 7.87
CA LEU A 138 21.93 9.14 8.01
C LEU A 138 21.74 10.55 8.60
N MET A 139 22.81 11.20 9.06
CA MET A 139 22.77 12.48 9.78
C MET A 139 23.57 13.63 9.12
N ARG A 140 24.07 13.48 7.90
CA ARG A 140 24.89 14.54 7.25
C ARG A 140 24.08 15.83 7.02
N GLU A 141 24.69 16.96 7.34
CA GLU A 141 24.18 18.29 7.02
C GLU A 141 24.34 18.57 5.52
N ASP A 142 23.26 18.98 4.86
CA ASP A 142 23.34 19.51 3.49
C ASP A 142 24.05 20.87 3.51
N SER A 143 24.73 21.20 2.40
CA SER A 143 25.69 22.31 2.22
C SER A 143 25.15 23.75 2.40
N ASP A 144 23.91 23.93 2.84
CA ASP A 144 23.23 25.24 2.92
C ASP A 144 22.99 25.71 4.37
N GLY A 145 23.66 25.10 5.37
CA GLY A 145 23.49 25.44 6.79
C GLY A 145 22.08 25.19 7.36
N THR A 146 21.15 24.78 6.49
CA THR A 146 19.84 24.25 6.86
C THR A 146 20.04 22.77 7.12
N LEU A 147 19.98 22.37 8.39
CA LEU A 147 20.26 21.00 8.83
C LEU A 147 19.43 19.99 8.04
N GLY A 148 20.09 19.32 7.10
CA GLY A 148 19.52 18.42 6.11
C GLY A 148 18.90 17.16 6.72
N VAL A 149 17.70 17.26 7.27
CA VAL A 149 16.65 16.33 6.84
C VAL A 149 16.41 16.70 5.38
N THR A 150 17.13 16.04 4.44
CA THR A 150 17.16 16.40 3.01
C THR A 150 15.81 16.97 2.58
N GLY A 151 15.81 18.21 2.07
CA GLY A 151 14.71 19.19 1.98
C GLY A 151 13.37 18.79 1.32
N ALA A 152 12.97 17.53 1.38
CA ALA A 152 11.67 16.99 0.99
C ALA A 152 10.74 16.69 2.19
N MET A 153 11.22 16.66 3.44
CA MET A 153 10.39 16.23 4.59
C MET A 153 9.95 17.34 5.56
N MET A 154 10.52 18.55 5.47
CA MET A 154 10.18 19.68 6.35
C MET A 154 9.77 20.93 5.56
N LYS A 155 8.84 20.79 4.60
CA LYS A 155 8.00 21.91 4.18
C LYS A 155 6.61 21.71 4.78
N GLU A 156 6.41 22.21 6.00
CA GLU A 156 5.07 22.35 6.61
C GLU A 156 4.22 23.45 5.95
N LYS A 157 4.80 24.23 5.01
CA LYS A 157 4.02 25.19 4.22
C LYS A 157 3.46 24.50 2.98
N SER A 158 2.13 24.33 2.99
CA SER A 158 1.25 23.80 1.93
C SER A 158 1.28 22.29 1.71
N GLY A 159 0.66 21.52 2.61
CA GLY A 159 -0.21 20.37 2.26
C GLY A 159 0.31 19.18 1.45
N GLU A 160 1.59 19.10 1.06
CA GLU A 160 2.15 17.99 0.28
C GLU A 160 3.38 17.41 0.98
N MET A 161 3.21 16.24 1.58
CA MET A 161 4.23 15.50 2.32
C MET A 161 5.13 14.74 1.34
N GLY A 162 6.41 15.11 1.27
CA GLY A 162 7.37 14.53 0.33
C GLY A 162 7.72 13.07 0.62
N GLY A 163 7.36 12.19 -0.32
CA GLY A 163 8.14 11.04 -0.79
C GLY A 163 8.49 9.91 0.18
N SER A 164 8.01 8.70 -0.14
CA SER A 164 8.46 7.36 0.29
C SER A 164 10.00 7.15 0.33
N GLY A 165 10.79 8.03 -0.32
CA GLY A 165 12.24 7.94 -0.41
C GLY A 165 13.01 8.02 0.91
N GLY A 166 12.48 8.66 1.96
CA GLY A 166 13.17 8.73 3.25
C GLY A 166 13.15 7.40 4.03
N VAL A 167 12.01 6.69 4.02
CA VAL A 167 11.88 5.38 4.67
C VAL A 167 12.76 4.35 3.97
N SER A 168 12.74 4.32 2.62
CA SER A 168 13.66 3.49 1.84
C SER A 168 15.12 3.76 2.18
N ARG A 169 15.50 5.04 2.35
CA ARG A 169 16.87 5.42 2.70
C ARG A 169 17.25 4.93 4.10
N LEU A 170 16.39 5.09 5.10
CA LEU A 170 16.61 4.55 6.45
C LEU A 170 16.85 3.04 6.39
N LEU A 171 15.93 2.29 5.78
CA LEU A 171 16.02 0.84 5.70
C LEU A 171 17.30 0.39 4.97
N ASN A 172 17.68 1.07 3.89
CA ASN A 172 18.92 0.78 3.16
C ASN A 172 20.18 1.03 3.99
N ARG A 173 20.18 2.05 4.86
CA ARG A 173 21.34 2.41 5.69
C ARG A 173 21.40 1.61 6.99
N LEU A 174 20.27 1.16 7.51
CA LEU A 174 20.19 0.21 8.63
C LEU A 174 20.96 -1.09 8.34
N LEU A 175 20.98 -1.55 7.09
CA LEU A 175 21.76 -2.72 6.67
C LEU A 175 23.27 -2.57 6.83
N ALA A 176 23.77 -1.34 6.92
CA ALA A 176 25.20 -1.06 7.11
C ALA A 176 25.60 -0.97 8.60
N MET A 177 24.65 -1.15 9.52
CA MET A 177 24.86 -1.06 10.96
C MET A 177 25.05 -2.46 11.57
N ARG A 178 25.55 -2.50 12.82
CA ARG A 178 25.57 -3.75 13.59
C ARG A 178 24.15 -4.25 13.83
N VAL A 179 23.97 -5.58 13.76
CA VAL A 179 22.65 -6.24 13.82
C VAL A 179 21.87 -5.87 15.09
N ASP A 180 22.56 -5.72 16.22
CA ASP A 180 21.94 -5.34 17.49
C ASP A 180 21.34 -3.93 17.45
N MET A 181 22.08 -2.95 16.93
CA MET A 181 21.59 -1.58 16.79
C MET A 181 20.58 -1.43 15.66
N GLN A 182 20.76 -2.19 14.58
CA GLN A 182 19.80 -2.29 13.49
C GLN A 182 18.41 -2.73 14.00
N GLN A 183 18.36 -3.77 14.84
CA GLN A 183 17.11 -4.27 15.42
C GLN A 183 16.49 -3.24 16.37
N LYS A 184 17.30 -2.61 17.25
CA LYS A 184 16.79 -1.62 18.20
C LYS A 184 16.20 -0.37 17.53
N ILE A 185 16.89 0.16 16.51
CA ILE A 185 16.40 1.34 15.77
C ILE A 185 15.15 1.00 14.98
N PHE A 186 15.11 -0.17 14.34
CA PHE A 186 13.93 -0.61 13.58
C PHE A 186 12.71 -0.85 14.48
N GLN A 187 12.86 -1.55 15.60
CA GLN A 187 11.77 -1.76 16.55
C GLN A 187 11.27 -0.46 17.16
N PHE A 188 12.16 0.52 17.39
CA PHE A 188 11.72 1.84 17.82
C PHE A 188 10.96 2.58 16.71
N PHE A 189 11.44 2.53 15.47
CA PHE A 189 10.71 3.06 14.31
C PHE A 189 9.32 2.40 14.14
N ALA A 190 9.23 1.08 14.27
CA ALA A 190 7.97 0.35 14.19
C ALA A 190 6.99 0.78 15.29
N ALA A 191 7.45 0.89 16.54
CA ALA A 191 6.64 1.38 17.65
C ALA A 191 6.14 2.83 17.44
N LEU A 192 6.96 3.68 16.81
CA LEU A 192 6.55 5.04 16.42
C LEU A 192 5.49 5.03 15.31
N LEU A 193 5.62 4.13 14.34
CA LEU A 193 4.65 3.96 13.26
C LEU A 193 3.31 3.47 13.78
N ASP A 194 3.31 2.49 14.67
CA ASP A 194 2.09 1.98 15.31
C ASP A 194 1.39 3.07 16.12
N ALA A 195 2.15 3.90 16.82
CA ALA A 195 1.61 5.04 17.56
C ALA A 195 0.98 6.09 16.63
N GLU A 196 1.61 6.40 15.49
CA GLU A 196 1.04 7.27 14.46
C GLU A 196 -0.26 6.72 13.87
N VAL A 197 -0.28 5.42 13.57
CA VAL A 197 -1.46 4.73 13.07
C VAL A 197 -2.58 4.75 14.11
N ALA A 198 -2.27 4.45 15.38
CA ALA A 198 -3.23 4.51 16.48
C ALA A 198 -3.78 5.92 16.71
N GLU A 199 -2.93 6.95 16.61
CA GLU A 199 -3.34 8.34 16.68
C GLU A 199 -4.26 8.73 15.52
N ALA A 200 -3.92 8.34 14.30
CA ALA A 200 -4.78 8.55 13.13
C ALA A 200 -6.13 7.83 13.29
N LYS A 201 -6.13 6.60 13.82
CA LYS A 201 -7.35 5.82 14.10
C LYS A 201 -8.26 6.54 15.08
N ARG A 202 -7.69 7.04 16.18
CA ARG A 202 -8.42 7.81 17.20
C ARG A 202 -8.97 9.14 16.67
N LYS A 203 -8.28 9.79 15.74
CA LYS A 203 -8.76 11.03 15.10
C LYS A 203 -9.79 10.77 13.98
N GLY A 204 -10.02 9.51 13.59
CA GLY A 204 -10.84 9.16 12.43
C GLY A 204 -10.22 9.52 11.07
N GLU A 205 -8.96 9.96 11.07
CA GLU A 205 -8.18 10.28 9.86
C GLU A 205 -7.46 9.04 9.31
N TYR A 206 -7.53 7.91 10.02
CA TYR A 206 -7.05 6.63 9.51
C TYR A 206 -8.03 6.09 8.48
N GLU A 207 -7.86 6.57 7.26
CA GLU A 207 -8.44 5.92 6.10
C GLU A 207 -7.71 4.58 5.89
N THR A 208 -8.26 3.49 6.43
CA THR A 208 -8.19 2.21 5.70
C THR A 208 -8.89 2.50 4.38
N GLY A 209 -8.10 2.87 3.36
CA GLY A 209 -8.55 3.65 2.21
C GLY A 209 -9.96 3.30 1.74
N ILE A 210 -10.76 4.31 1.42
CA ILE A 210 -12.09 4.11 0.82
C ILE A 210 -11.92 3.15 -0.37
N VAL A 211 -12.29 1.89 -0.18
CA VAL A 211 -12.34 0.91 -1.25
C VAL A 211 -13.59 1.28 -2.03
N ARG A 212 -13.48 2.26 -2.93
CA ARG A 212 -14.48 2.43 -3.98
C ARG A 212 -14.34 1.20 -4.86
N PRO A 213 -15.28 0.25 -4.82
CA PRO A 213 -15.20 -0.88 -5.73
C PRO A 213 -15.40 -0.28 -7.13
N ARG A 214 -14.35 -0.33 -7.96
CA ARG A 214 -14.40 0.13 -9.35
C ARG A 214 -15.09 -0.97 -10.17
N CYS A 215 -16.38 -1.13 -9.97
CA CYS A 215 -17.24 -2.07 -10.68
C CYS A 215 -18.31 -1.30 -11.47
N GLY A 216 -18.62 -1.78 -12.66
CA GLY A 216 -19.67 -1.22 -13.50
C GLY A 216 -21.07 -1.58 -13.01
N ASP A 217 -21.20 -2.72 -12.33
CA ASP A 217 -22.48 -3.21 -11.79
C ASP A 217 -22.27 -3.95 -10.45
N ILE A 218 -23.21 -3.79 -9.53
CA ILE A 218 -23.24 -4.49 -8.24
C ILE A 218 -24.64 -5.07 -8.04
N LYS A 219 -24.75 -6.38 -7.96
CA LYS A 219 -26.01 -7.08 -7.72
C LYS A 219 -26.00 -7.73 -6.34
N LEU A 220 -27.06 -7.55 -5.56
CA LEU A 220 -27.24 -8.29 -4.32
C LEU A 220 -27.55 -9.76 -4.67
N LYS A 221 -26.78 -10.69 -4.11
CA LYS A 221 -27.03 -12.13 -4.24
C LYS A 221 -27.81 -12.66 -3.05
N GLN A 222 -27.34 -12.35 -1.84
CA GLN A 222 -27.92 -12.88 -0.62
C GLN A 222 -27.83 -11.86 0.51
N GLN A 223 -28.85 -11.85 1.36
CA GLN A 223 -28.86 -11.15 2.63
C GLN A 223 -29.19 -12.17 3.73
N GLU A 224 -28.39 -12.19 4.78
CA GLU A 224 -28.57 -13.08 5.92
C GLU A 224 -28.43 -12.29 7.22
N VAL A 225 -29.31 -12.54 8.19
CA VAL A 225 -29.19 -11.94 9.52
C VAL A 225 -28.26 -12.80 10.35
N ILE A 226 -27.05 -12.31 10.60
CA ILE A 226 -26.00 -13.04 11.33
C ILE A 226 -26.12 -12.88 12.84
N PHE A 227 -26.76 -11.81 13.31
CA PHE A 227 -26.90 -11.54 14.74
C PHE A 227 -28.09 -10.63 15.01
N MET A 228 -28.74 -10.81 16.16
CA MET A 228 -29.76 -9.89 16.67
C MET A 228 -29.41 -9.58 18.12
N ASP A 229 -29.29 -8.30 18.44
CA ASP A 229 -29.01 -7.85 19.80
C ASP A 229 -30.17 -8.24 20.72
N PRO A 230 -29.94 -9.00 21.82
CA PRO A 230 -30.99 -9.43 22.73
C PRO A 230 -31.68 -8.28 23.46
N ASN A 231 -30.99 -7.15 23.64
CA ASN A 231 -31.45 -6.03 24.46
C ASN A 231 -32.21 -4.99 23.63
N ASN A 232 -31.70 -4.70 22.43
CA ASN A 232 -32.21 -3.60 21.59
C ASN A 232 -32.87 -4.10 20.30
N HIS A 233 -32.91 -5.42 20.05
CA HIS A 233 -33.42 -6.04 18.82
C HIS A 233 -32.80 -5.52 17.51
N ILE A 234 -31.64 -4.88 17.60
CA ILE A 234 -30.92 -4.38 16.43
C ILE A 234 -30.28 -5.58 15.73
N THR A 235 -30.62 -5.77 14.45
CA THR A 235 -30.10 -6.87 13.64
C THR A 235 -28.81 -6.46 12.93
N THR A 236 -27.84 -7.36 12.93
CA THR A 236 -26.67 -7.31 12.07
C THR A 236 -26.88 -8.26 10.90
N SER A 237 -26.81 -7.72 9.70
CA SER A 237 -27.01 -8.45 8.45
C SER A 237 -25.71 -8.53 7.66
N HIS A 238 -25.43 -9.71 7.13
CA HIS A 238 -24.44 -9.96 6.10
C HIS A 238 -25.11 -9.86 4.72
N TYR A 239 -24.46 -9.13 3.82
CA TYR A 239 -24.86 -8.98 2.43
C TYR A 239 -23.74 -9.53 1.56
N GLU A 240 -24.08 -10.52 0.73
CA GLU A 240 -23.23 -10.98 -0.36
C GLU A 240 -23.67 -10.27 -1.65
N PHE A 241 -22.78 -9.46 -2.20
CA PHE A 241 -22.94 -8.83 -3.50
C PHE A 241 -22.08 -9.53 -4.55
N HIS A 242 -22.55 -9.54 -5.79
CA HIS A 242 -21.76 -9.86 -6.98
C HIS A 242 -21.43 -8.55 -7.68
N ALA A 243 -20.16 -8.16 -7.63
CA ALA A 243 -19.64 -6.99 -8.32
C ALA A 243 -19.05 -7.41 -9.68
N ASP A 244 -19.55 -6.81 -10.76
CA ASP A 244 -19.02 -6.97 -12.12
C ASP A 244 -18.03 -5.83 -12.40
N ARG A 245 -16.74 -6.17 -12.43
CA ARG A 245 -15.66 -5.20 -12.69
C ARG A 245 -15.38 -4.98 -14.18
N GLY A 246 -16.11 -5.66 -15.05
CA GLY A 246 -15.87 -5.54 -16.48
C GLY A 246 -16.40 -4.24 -17.03
N VAL A 247 -15.77 -3.78 -18.10
CA VAL A 247 -16.20 -2.58 -18.83
C VAL A 247 -16.65 -3.03 -20.22
N PRO A 248 -17.96 -2.95 -20.55
CA PRO A 248 -18.43 -3.26 -21.89
C PRO A 248 -17.90 -2.23 -22.89
N PHE A 249 -17.80 -2.61 -24.17
CA PHE A 249 -17.22 -1.74 -25.20
C PHE A 249 -17.92 -0.38 -25.32
N ALA A 250 -19.25 -0.36 -25.18
CA ALA A 250 -20.03 0.88 -25.19
C ALA A 250 -19.62 1.84 -24.07
N GLU A 251 -19.36 1.32 -22.87
CA GLU A 251 -18.92 2.11 -21.73
C GLU A 251 -17.47 2.57 -21.88
N ALA A 252 -16.59 1.71 -22.40
CA ALA A 252 -15.21 2.10 -22.73
C ALA A 252 -15.19 3.24 -23.77
N MET A 253 -16.07 3.19 -24.77
CA MET A 253 -16.21 4.26 -25.75
C MET A 253 -16.76 5.54 -25.13
N ARG A 254 -17.71 5.44 -24.20
CA ARG A 254 -18.23 6.58 -23.45
C ARG A 254 -17.13 7.26 -22.63
N ILE A 255 -16.32 6.49 -21.91
CA ILE A 255 -15.16 6.99 -21.14
C ILE A 255 -14.15 7.67 -22.08
N TYR A 256 -13.84 7.04 -23.22
CA TYR A 256 -12.95 7.62 -24.22
C TYR A 256 -13.45 8.99 -24.73
N GLN A 257 -14.74 9.08 -25.07
CA GLN A 257 -15.35 10.33 -25.53
C GLN A 257 -15.41 11.40 -24.43
N GLN A 258 -15.74 10.99 -23.20
CA GLN A 258 -15.79 11.89 -22.05
C GLN A 258 -14.41 12.49 -21.75
N GLU A 259 -13.37 11.66 -21.65
CA GLU A 259 -12.00 12.14 -21.41
C GLU A 259 -11.53 13.08 -22.54
N LEU A 260 -11.85 12.76 -23.79
CA LEU A 260 -11.54 13.62 -24.95
C LEU A 260 -12.25 14.99 -24.88
N SER A 261 -13.47 15.03 -24.33
CA SER A 261 -14.26 16.25 -24.19
C SER A 261 -13.87 17.11 -22.99
N GLU A 262 -13.47 16.49 -21.88
CA GLU A 262 -13.12 17.18 -20.63
C GLU A 262 -11.75 17.83 -20.68
N ASP A 263 -10.74 17.13 -21.23
CA ASP A 263 -9.36 17.59 -21.25
C ASP A 263 -8.72 17.33 -22.63
N PRO A 264 -8.71 18.33 -23.53
CA PRO A 264 -8.07 18.21 -24.85
C PRO A 264 -6.55 17.90 -24.77
N ASP A 265 -5.94 18.21 -23.63
CA ASP A 265 -4.51 18.04 -23.38
C ASP A 265 -4.12 16.62 -22.94
N THR A 266 -5.06 15.88 -22.33
CA THR A 266 -4.83 14.50 -21.88
C THR A 266 -5.25 13.54 -22.99
N HIS A 267 -4.28 12.93 -23.66
CA HIS A 267 -4.63 12.01 -24.74
C HIS A 267 -5.04 10.66 -24.17
N THR A 268 -6.14 10.15 -24.69
CA THR A 268 -6.63 8.80 -24.40
C THR A 268 -6.49 7.97 -25.66
N HIS A 269 -5.97 6.74 -25.55
CA HIS A 269 -5.76 5.86 -26.70
C HIS A 269 -6.26 4.45 -26.41
N PHE A 270 -6.97 3.85 -27.36
CA PHE A 270 -7.12 2.40 -27.37
C PHE A 270 -5.78 1.77 -27.74
N VAL A 271 -5.38 0.75 -27.00
CA VAL A 271 -4.12 0.04 -27.20
C VAL A 271 -4.33 -1.46 -27.26
N PHE A 272 -3.40 -2.14 -27.90
CA PHE A 272 -3.33 -3.59 -27.91
C PHE A 272 -1.94 -4.07 -27.48
N SER A 273 -1.84 -5.28 -26.96
CA SER A 273 -0.55 -5.82 -26.49
C SER A 273 0.39 -6.09 -27.67
N VAL A 274 1.67 -5.73 -27.52
CA VAL A 274 2.70 -6.01 -28.54
C VAL A 274 2.90 -7.51 -28.67
N ASN A 275 3.04 -8.20 -27.53
CA ASN A 275 3.16 -9.65 -27.48
C ASN A 275 1.78 -10.31 -27.51
N GLN A 276 1.66 -11.36 -28.30
CA GLN A 276 0.51 -12.25 -28.29
C GLN A 276 0.61 -13.20 -27.10
N HIS A 277 -0.52 -13.48 -26.46
CA HIS A 277 -0.64 -14.53 -25.47
C HIS A 277 -1.81 -15.43 -25.88
N ASN A 278 -1.57 -16.75 -25.98
CA ASN A 278 -2.53 -17.72 -26.50
C ASN A 278 -3.11 -17.28 -27.87
N ASP A 279 -2.23 -16.88 -28.79
CA ASP A 279 -2.55 -16.40 -30.15
C ASP A 279 -3.51 -15.20 -30.20
N CYS A 280 -3.64 -14.46 -29.10
CA CYS A 280 -4.50 -13.29 -28.99
C CYS A 280 -3.72 -12.07 -28.49
N HIS A 281 -3.99 -10.92 -29.10
CA HIS A 281 -3.59 -9.63 -28.56
C HIS A 281 -4.65 -9.16 -27.55
N TYR A 282 -4.23 -8.73 -26.38
CA TYR A 282 -5.11 -8.11 -25.39
C TYR A 282 -5.38 -6.66 -25.76
N VAL A 283 -6.60 -6.18 -25.50
CA VAL A 283 -6.96 -4.79 -25.74
C VAL A 283 -7.19 -4.05 -24.43
N ALA A 284 -6.85 -2.76 -24.41
CA ALA A 284 -7.09 -1.89 -23.27
C ALA A 284 -7.32 -0.45 -23.73
N LEU A 285 -7.94 0.36 -22.87
CA LEU A 285 -8.03 1.80 -23.01
C LEU A 285 -7.01 2.43 -22.07
N ALA A 286 -6.12 3.26 -22.62
CA ALA A 286 -5.02 3.88 -21.90
C ALA A 286 -5.25 5.39 -21.79
N ILE A 287 -5.20 5.91 -20.56
CA ILE A 287 -5.36 7.33 -20.28
C ILE A 287 -4.04 7.88 -19.73
N GLU A 288 -3.50 8.92 -20.35
CA GLU A 288 -2.27 9.57 -19.93
C GLU A 288 -2.38 10.25 -18.55
N ARG A 289 -1.30 10.20 -17.78
CA ARG A 289 -1.19 10.81 -16.45
C ARG A 289 0.18 11.48 -16.26
N ASN A 290 0.20 12.56 -15.47
CA ASN A 290 1.43 13.25 -15.07
C ASN A 290 2.18 12.49 -13.95
N GLU A 291 3.33 13.03 -13.51
CA GLU A 291 4.17 12.47 -12.44
C GLU A 291 3.44 12.21 -11.11
N ARG A 292 2.35 12.95 -10.87
CA ARG A 292 1.53 12.83 -9.66
C ARG A 292 0.30 11.93 -9.85
N GLY A 293 0.19 11.23 -10.98
CA GLY A 293 -0.96 10.36 -11.30
C GLY A 293 -2.26 11.11 -11.61
N ARG A 294 -2.18 12.42 -11.90
CA ARG A 294 -3.32 13.30 -12.26
C ARG A 294 -3.40 13.48 -13.79
N LYS A 295 -4.55 13.99 -14.27
CA LYS A 295 -4.71 14.40 -15.68
C LYS A 295 -3.66 15.47 -16.04
N ILE A 296 -3.23 15.49 -17.29
CA ILE A 296 -2.21 16.43 -17.78
C ILE A 296 -2.93 17.72 -18.21
N GLN A 297 -2.60 18.84 -17.57
CA GLN A 297 -3.16 20.16 -17.89
C GLN A 297 -2.09 21.04 -18.56
N GLY A 298 -2.47 21.80 -19.58
CA GLY A 298 -1.61 22.79 -20.23
C GLY A 298 -0.65 22.23 -21.29
N ARG A 299 -0.86 21.00 -21.77
CA ARG A 299 -0.01 20.35 -22.79
C ARG A 299 -0.02 21.12 -24.11
N GLY A 300 -1.14 21.74 -24.47
CA GLY A 300 -1.26 22.61 -25.65
C GLY A 300 -0.29 23.80 -25.65
N ARG A 301 0.13 24.28 -24.47
CA ARG A 301 1.12 25.37 -24.32
C ARG A 301 2.56 24.88 -24.24
N ASN A 302 2.78 23.66 -23.75
CA ASN A 302 4.12 23.10 -23.62
C ASN A 302 4.16 21.62 -24.04
N ARG A 303 4.54 21.38 -25.30
CA ARG A 303 4.67 20.03 -25.90
C ARG A 303 5.71 19.13 -25.21
N SER A 304 6.55 19.68 -24.33
CA SER A 304 7.53 18.91 -23.55
C SER A 304 6.93 18.17 -22.34
N LEU A 305 5.68 18.48 -21.95
CA LEU A 305 4.94 17.74 -20.93
C LEU A 305 4.53 16.37 -21.48
N LEU A 306 5.42 15.39 -21.31
CA LEU A 306 5.18 14.01 -21.70
C LEU A 306 4.45 13.26 -20.58
N PRO A 307 3.58 12.29 -20.92
CA PRO A 307 2.97 11.42 -19.93
C PRO A 307 4.04 10.54 -19.28
N GLN A 308 4.02 10.48 -17.95
CA GLN A 308 4.93 9.64 -17.17
C GLN A 308 4.26 8.33 -16.77
N TYR A 309 2.94 8.35 -16.62
CA TYR A 309 2.16 7.16 -16.30
C TYR A 309 0.93 7.02 -17.20
N PHE A 310 0.42 5.79 -17.32
CA PHE A 310 -0.79 5.45 -18.05
C PHE A 310 -1.74 4.66 -17.16
N ARG A 311 -2.96 5.18 -17.02
CA ARG A 311 -4.05 4.44 -16.39
C ARG A 311 -4.69 3.53 -17.41
N LEU A 312 -4.69 2.23 -17.15
CA LEU A 312 -5.31 1.24 -18.04
C LEU A 312 -6.72 0.86 -17.59
N ILE A 313 -7.61 0.71 -18.55
CA ILE A 313 -8.93 0.11 -18.40
C ILE A 313 -8.99 -1.11 -19.32
N ARG A 314 -9.32 -2.27 -18.76
CA ARG A 314 -9.40 -3.54 -19.49
C ARG A 314 -10.86 -4.03 -19.61
N PRO A 315 -11.20 -4.81 -20.64
CA PRO A 315 -12.54 -5.36 -20.80
C PRO A 315 -12.98 -6.21 -19.58
N GLY A 316 -12.13 -7.14 -19.14
CA GLY A 316 -12.50 -8.11 -18.10
C GLY A 316 -12.35 -7.62 -16.66
N THR A 317 -11.51 -6.62 -16.40
CA THR A 317 -11.15 -6.20 -15.03
C THR A 317 -11.39 -4.71 -14.76
N GLY A 318 -11.80 -3.94 -15.77
CA GLY A 318 -12.00 -2.50 -15.64
C GLY A 318 -10.71 -1.76 -15.36
N TYR A 319 -10.77 -0.74 -14.51
CA TYR A 319 -9.59 0.04 -14.11
C TYR A 319 -8.54 -0.86 -13.46
N ALA A 320 -7.31 -0.79 -13.97
CA ALA A 320 -6.17 -1.46 -13.37
C ALA A 320 -5.96 -1.00 -11.90
N GLY A 321 -5.33 -1.86 -11.10
CA GLY A 321 -5.03 -1.58 -9.69
C GLY A 321 -4.11 -0.36 -9.49
N GLY A 322 -3.33 -0.01 -10.51
CA GLY A 322 -2.45 1.15 -10.52
C GLY A 322 -2.10 1.62 -11.94
N ASP A 323 -1.39 2.73 -12.02
CA ASP A 323 -0.93 3.31 -13.28
C ASP A 323 0.42 2.68 -13.68
N ILE A 324 0.64 2.51 -14.99
CA ILE A 324 1.85 1.91 -15.56
C ILE A 324 2.81 3.00 -16.02
N ASP A 325 4.11 2.86 -15.75
CA ASP A 325 5.15 3.77 -16.22
C ASP A 325 5.23 3.83 -17.76
N ARG A 326 5.57 4.99 -18.31
CA ARG A 326 5.66 5.25 -19.75
C ARG A 326 6.58 4.27 -20.50
N ASP A 327 7.74 3.94 -19.94
CA ASP A 327 8.71 3.07 -20.61
C ASP A 327 8.25 1.61 -20.59
N GLU A 328 7.57 1.19 -19.51
CA GLU A 328 6.93 -0.11 -19.46
C GLU A 328 5.73 -0.19 -20.42
N PHE A 329 4.93 0.87 -20.48
CA PHE A 329 3.79 0.97 -21.39
C PHE A 329 4.21 0.79 -22.86
N LYS A 330 5.26 1.50 -23.30
CA LYS A 330 5.78 1.39 -24.68
C LYS A 330 6.29 0.00 -25.03
N LYS A 331 6.80 -0.76 -24.07
CA LYS A 331 7.26 -2.15 -24.30
C LYS A 331 6.10 -3.12 -24.45
N ARG A 332 4.99 -2.85 -23.77
CA ARG A 332 3.87 -3.80 -23.63
C ARG A 332 2.71 -3.51 -24.56
N PHE A 333 2.52 -2.26 -24.95
CA PHE A 333 1.32 -1.80 -25.66
C PHE A 333 1.66 -0.94 -26.86
N GLN A 334 0.85 -1.08 -27.90
CA GLN A 334 0.87 -0.26 -29.10
C GLN A 334 -0.51 0.37 -29.31
N SER A 335 -0.55 1.64 -29.72
CA SER A 335 -1.80 2.34 -30.01
C SER A 335 -2.51 1.75 -31.22
N VAL A 336 -3.82 1.56 -31.09
CA VAL A 336 -4.72 1.20 -32.18
C VAL A 336 -4.91 2.44 -33.07
N SER A 337 -4.78 2.30 -34.39
CA SER A 337 -5.05 3.39 -35.33
C SER A 337 -6.54 3.75 -35.35
N ASP A 338 -6.87 5.01 -35.62
CA ASP A 338 -8.25 5.50 -35.65
C ASP A 338 -9.16 4.72 -36.60
N ASP A 339 -8.63 4.23 -37.72
CA ASP A 339 -9.39 3.38 -38.66
C ASP A 339 -9.81 2.04 -38.03
N ARG A 340 -8.96 1.46 -37.19
CA ARG A 340 -9.25 0.21 -36.47
C ARG A 340 -10.14 0.45 -35.25
N VAL A 341 -10.06 1.63 -34.64
CA VAL A 341 -10.97 2.06 -33.55
C VAL A 341 -12.39 2.24 -34.09
N LYS A 342 -12.54 2.86 -35.26
CA LYS A 342 -13.82 3.02 -35.98
C LYS A 342 -14.30 1.73 -36.63
N GLY A 343 -13.40 0.79 -36.90
CA GLY A 343 -13.70 -0.51 -37.47
C GLY A 343 -14.32 -1.52 -36.50
N SER A 344 -15.01 -2.53 -37.04
CA SER A 344 -15.63 -3.62 -36.27
C SER A 344 -14.63 -4.47 -35.46
N TRP A 345 -13.35 -4.43 -35.81
CA TRP A 345 -12.30 -5.25 -35.20
C TRP A 345 -12.14 -4.98 -33.69
N LEU A 346 -12.00 -3.72 -33.28
CA LEU A 346 -11.78 -3.37 -31.87
C LEU A 346 -12.99 -3.74 -31.02
N ARG A 347 -14.20 -3.46 -31.52
CA ARG A 347 -15.46 -3.84 -30.86
C ARG A 347 -15.56 -5.35 -30.66
N THR A 348 -15.26 -6.12 -31.70
CA THR A 348 -15.29 -7.58 -31.65
C THR A 348 -14.29 -8.11 -30.62
N ARG A 349 -13.03 -7.66 -30.69
CA ARG A 349 -11.98 -8.10 -29.77
C ARG A 349 -12.23 -7.71 -28.32
N TRP A 350 -12.69 -6.49 -28.06
CA TRP A 350 -13.06 -6.04 -26.73
C TRP A 350 -14.19 -6.89 -26.15
N THR A 351 -15.21 -7.19 -26.96
CA THR A 351 -16.36 -8.00 -26.55
C THR A 351 -15.96 -9.46 -26.29
N ASP A 352 -15.11 -10.04 -27.14
CA ASP A 352 -14.58 -11.39 -26.93
C ASP A 352 -13.78 -11.49 -25.62
N GLU A 353 -12.91 -10.52 -25.34
CA GLU A 353 -12.12 -10.50 -24.11
C GLU A 353 -13.00 -10.23 -22.87
N TYR A 354 -14.03 -9.41 -23.00
CA TYR A 354 -15.05 -9.17 -21.96
C TYR A 354 -15.82 -10.46 -21.61
N ASN A 355 -16.12 -11.29 -22.61
CA ASN A 355 -16.88 -12.53 -22.44
C ASN A 355 -16.02 -13.72 -22.00
N ARG A 356 -14.76 -13.80 -22.41
CA ARG A 356 -13.85 -14.88 -21.98
C ARG A 356 -13.52 -14.85 -20.49
N ASN A 357 -13.55 -13.67 -19.88
CA ASN A 357 -13.06 -13.44 -18.51
C ASN A 357 -14.17 -13.35 -17.44
N ILE A 358 -15.33 -14.00 -17.63
CA ILE A 358 -16.47 -13.92 -16.69
C ILE A 358 -16.07 -14.23 -15.24
N ASN A 359 -15.24 -15.26 -15.02
CA ASN A 359 -14.80 -15.67 -13.67
C ASN A 359 -13.83 -14.70 -12.99
N LEU A 360 -13.08 -13.90 -13.77
CA LEU A 360 -12.18 -12.86 -13.24
C LEU A 360 -12.92 -11.53 -13.02
N ARG A 361 -14.03 -11.37 -13.76
CA ARG A 361 -14.85 -10.17 -13.82
C ARG A 361 -15.82 -10.06 -12.65
N GLN A 362 -16.43 -11.19 -12.27
CA GLN A 362 -17.36 -11.28 -11.15
C GLN A 362 -16.59 -11.54 -9.86
N GLN A 363 -16.76 -10.65 -8.88
CA GLN A 363 -16.15 -10.81 -7.56
C GLN A 363 -17.22 -10.78 -6.48
N PRO A 364 -17.18 -11.72 -5.52
CA PRO A 364 -18.02 -11.63 -4.34
C PRO A 364 -17.52 -10.46 -3.48
N LEU A 365 -18.43 -9.58 -3.09
CA LEU A 365 -18.19 -8.51 -2.15
C LEU A 365 -19.08 -8.77 -0.94
N HIS A 366 -18.47 -8.86 0.25
CA HIS A 366 -19.20 -9.07 1.49
C HIS A 366 -19.28 -7.76 2.26
N LEU A 367 -20.48 -7.40 2.69
CA LEU A 367 -20.74 -6.25 3.54
C LEU A 367 -21.46 -6.74 4.79
N ILE A 368 -21.01 -6.28 5.95
CA ILE A 368 -21.73 -6.48 7.20
C ILE A 368 -22.26 -5.12 7.63
N SER A 369 -23.56 -5.03 7.90
CA SER A 369 -24.23 -3.80 8.32
C SER A 369 -25.11 -4.06 9.54
N GLY A 370 -25.22 -3.07 10.42
CA GLY A 370 -25.97 -3.15 11.68
C GLY A 370 -25.09 -2.94 12.92
N SER A 371 -25.47 -3.56 14.04
CA SER A 371 -24.72 -3.44 15.30
C SER A 371 -23.48 -4.33 15.27
N LEU A 372 -22.35 -3.75 14.89
CA LEU A 372 -21.08 -4.47 14.79
C LEU A 372 -20.38 -4.62 16.15
N LEU A 373 -20.60 -3.70 17.09
CA LEU A 373 -19.94 -3.65 18.40
C LEU A 373 -20.03 -4.98 19.19
N PRO A 374 -21.19 -5.66 19.25
CA PRO A 374 -21.31 -6.94 19.96
C PRO A 374 -20.53 -8.09 19.31
N LEU A 375 -20.23 -7.99 18.01
CA LEU A 375 -19.53 -9.01 17.23
C LEU A 375 -18.02 -8.78 17.13
N LEU A 376 -17.53 -7.59 17.50
CA LEU A 376 -16.10 -7.24 17.44
C LEU A 376 -15.20 -8.19 18.23
N PRO A 377 -15.54 -8.66 19.45
CA PRO A 377 -14.68 -9.59 20.18
C PRO A 377 -14.50 -10.93 19.44
N SER A 378 -15.56 -11.47 18.87
CA SER A 378 -15.52 -12.71 18.08
C SER A 378 -14.78 -12.53 16.76
N LEU A 379 -14.90 -11.35 16.12
CA LEU A 379 -14.12 -11.01 14.93
C LEU A 379 -12.62 -10.90 15.24
N ASP A 380 -12.25 -10.30 16.37
CA ASP A 380 -10.86 -10.15 16.80
C ASP A 380 -10.21 -11.52 17.11
N GLU A 381 -10.97 -12.45 17.70
CA GLU A 381 -10.51 -13.83 17.93
C GLU A 381 -10.26 -14.59 16.61
N VAL A 382 -11.14 -14.45 15.62
CA VAL A 382 -10.98 -15.07 14.29
C VAL A 382 -9.86 -14.41 13.48
N MET A 383 -9.65 -13.10 13.61
CA MET A 383 -8.57 -12.39 12.90
C MET A 383 -7.18 -12.66 13.49
N ARG A 384 -7.10 -13.14 14.74
CA ARG A 384 -5.85 -13.53 15.40
C ARG A 384 -5.49 -15.01 15.22
N ALA A 385 -6.44 -15.83 14.80
CA ALA A 385 -6.26 -17.24 14.45
C ALA A 385 -5.75 -17.39 13.02
#